data_AF-A0A366MND0-F1
#
_entry.id   AF-A0A366MND0-F1
#
_cell.length_a   1.000
_cell.length_b   1.000
_cell.length_c   1.000
_cell.angle_alpha   90.00
_cell.angle_beta   90.00
_cell.angle_gamma   90.00
#
_symmetry.space_group_name_H-M   'P 1'
#
loop_
_entity.id
_entity.type
_entity.pdbx_description
1 polymer ?
#
loop_
_entity_poly.entity_id
_entity_poly.type
_entity_poly.pdbx_seq_one_letter_code
_entity_poly.pdbx_strand_id
1 'polypeptide(L)' 'MFNKIKTLYEKSEKFFHPLVGLSSYEKYLEHMQRNHPDKEVLSRGEFFKESLDRRYNSGGFKKCC' A
#
# COMPACT_ATOMS: atom_id res chain seq x y z
N MET A 1 12.88 21.61 -2.80
CA MET A 1 13.42 20.60 -3.74
C MET A 1 12.77 19.22 -3.54
N PHE A 2 12.72 18.69 -2.32
CA PHE A 2 12.17 17.37 -1.99
C PHE A 2 10.71 17.12 -2.41
N ASN A 3 9.86 18.14 -2.38
CA ASN A 3 8.44 17.98 -2.72
C ASN A 3 8.22 17.49 -4.15
N LYS A 4 9.03 17.96 -5.13
CA LYS A 4 8.89 17.55 -6.54
C LYS A 4 9.25 16.08 -6.75
N ILE A 5 10.28 15.59 -6.05
CA ILE A 5 10.70 14.19 -6.10
C ILE A 5 9.60 13.30 -5.50
N LYS A 6 9.01 13.73 -4.40
CA LYS A 6 7.86 13.04 -3.78
C LYS A 6 6.68 12.94 -4.75
N THR A 7 6.28 14.04 -5.39
CA THR A 7 5.13 14.03 -6.32
C THR A 7 5.40 13.19 -7.57
N LEU A 8 6.64 13.17 -8.05
CA LEU A 8 7.03 12.33 -9.19
C LEU A 8 6.96 10.84 -8.82
N TYR A 9 7.47 10.49 -7.63
CA TYR A 9 7.41 9.13 -7.11
C TYR A 9 5.97 8.65 -6.91
N GLU A 10 5.11 9.48 -6.30
CA GLU A 10 3.67 9.20 -6.13
C GLU A 10 2.95 8.99 -7.47
N LYS A 11 3.34 9.74 -8.52
CA LYS A 11 2.81 9.54 -9.87
C LYS A 11 3.28 8.23 -10.50
N SER A 12 4.55 7.90 -10.37
CA SER A 12 5.12 6.66 -10.91
C SER A 12 4.55 5.42 -10.22
N GLU A 13 4.29 5.47 -8.92
CA GLU A 13 3.69 4.37 -8.18
C GLU A 13 2.34 3.94 -8.77
N LYS A 14 1.52 4.86 -9.29
CA LYS A 14 0.23 4.55 -9.93
C LYS A 14 0.36 3.74 -11.23
N PHE A 15 1.51 3.84 -11.91
CA PHE A 15 1.79 3.10 -13.15
C PHE A 15 2.45 1.75 -12.88
N PHE A 16 3.40 1.68 -11.95
CA PHE A 16 4.13 0.44 -11.68
C PHE A 16 3.34 -0.54 -10.79
N HIS A 17 2.60 -0.05 -9.79
CA HIS A 17 1.86 -0.91 -8.85
C HIS A 17 0.90 -1.92 -9.53
N PRO A 18 0.07 -1.51 -10.50
CA PRO A 18 -0.79 -2.43 -11.24
C PRO A 18 -0.01 -3.51 -12.00
N LEU A 19 1.15 -3.15 -12.58
CA LEU A 19 2.00 -4.08 -13.33
C LEU A 19 2.59 -5.16 -12.43
N VAL A 20 2.92 -4.80 -11.20
CA VAL A 20 3.42 -5.75 -10.19
C VAL A 20 2.28 -6.33 -9.34
N GLY A 21 1.01 -6.01 -9.62
CA GLY A 21 -0.14 -6.47 -8.82
C GLY A 21 -0.11 -6.04 -7.34
N LEU A 22 0.60 -4.97 -7.02
CA LEU A 22 0.66 -4.37 -5.69
C LEU A 22 -0.37 -3.24 -5.61
N SER A 23 -1.00 -3.05 -4.46
CA SER A 23 -1.88 -1.89 -4.25
C SER A 23 -1.04 -0.68 -3.84
N SER A 24 -1.28 0.51 -4.38
CA SER A 24 -0.56 1.72 -3.96
C SER A 24 -0.89 2.06 -2.49
N TYR A 25 0.10 2.54 -1.73
CA TYR A 25 -0.08 2.95 -0.33
C TYR A 25 -1.16 4.03 -0.16
N GLU A 26 -1.29 4.94 -1.13
CA GLU A 26 -2.33 5.99 -1.13
C GLU A 26 -3.74 5.37 -1.15
N LYS A 27 -3.95 4.34 -2.00
CA LYS A 27 -5.21 3.58 -2.04
C LYS A 27 -5.48 2.79 -0.76
N TYR A 28 -4.43 2.27 -0.12
CA TYR A 28 -4.55 1.61 1.17
C TYR A 28 -5.05 2.58 2.25
N LEU A 29 -4.49 3.78 2.31
CA LEU A 29 -4.94 4.82 3.24
C LEU A 29 -6.39 5.24 2.97
N GLU A 30 -6.78 5.46 1.70
CA GLU A 30 -8.17 5.75 1.35
C GLU A 30 -9.12 4.60 1.76
N HIS A 31 -8.71 3.35 1.55
CA HIS A 31 -9.49 2.18 1.95
C HIS A 31 -9.66 2.12 3.47
N MET A 32 -8.58 2.29 4.22
CA MET A 32 -8.60 2.28 5.69
C MET A 32 -9.45 3.43 6.23
N GLN A 33 -9.31 4.64 5.69
CA GLN A 33 -10.11 5.77 6.10
C GLN A 33 -11.62 5.55 5.85
N ARG A 34 -11.99 4.91 4.73
CA ARG A 34 -13.39 4.68 4.37
C ARG A 34 -14.02 3.47 5.09
N ASN A 35 -13.27 2.39 5.29
CA ASN A 35 -13.81 1.11 5.77
C ASN A 35 -13.42 0.81 7.22
N HIS A 36 -12.30 1.35 7.69
CA HIS A 36 -11.75 1.09 9.02
C HIS A 36 -11.19 2.37 9.68
N PRO A 37 -12.02 3.42 9.87
CA PRO A 37 -11.55 4.68 10.46
C PRO A 37 -11.04 4.53 11.90
N ASP A 38 -11.42 3.46 12.58
CA ASP A 38 -11.06 3.16 13.97
C ASP A 38 -9.78 2.31 14.10
N LYS A 39 -9.22 1.81 12.98
CA LYS A 39 -8.00 0.99 13.00
C LYS A 39 -6.78 1.84 12.68
N GLU A 40 -5.69 1.55 13.37
CA GLU A 40 -4.38 2.14 13.07
C GLU A 40 -3.90 1.68 11.69
N VAL A 41 -3.48 2.65 10.86
CA VAL A 41 -2.95 2.39 9.52
C VAL A 41 -1.50 1.93 9.61
N LEU A 42 -1.16 0.91 8.83
CA LEU A 42 0.21 0.45 8.69
C LEU A 42 1.07 1.54 8.07
N SER A 43 2.33 1.61 8.49
CA SER A 43 3.33 2.44 7.81
C SER A 43 3.58 1.90 6.40
N ARG A 44 4.04 2.77 5.48
CA ARG A 44 4.33 2.41 4.08
C ARG A 44 5.18 1.15 3.97
N GLY A 45 6.26 1.07 4.75
CA GLY A 45 7.17 -0.09 4.75
C GLY A 45 6.50 -1.38 5.23
N GLU A 46 5.65 -1.29 6.25
CA GLU A 46 4.91 -2.44 6.80
C GLU A 46 3.87 -2.95 5.81
N PHE A 47 3.17 -2.04 5.14
CA PHE A 47 2.22 -2.37 4.08
C PHE A 47 2.89 -3.08 2.90
N PHE A 48 4.09 -2.64 2.48
CA PHE A 48 4.85 -3.32 1.43
C PHE A 48 5.33 -4.69 1.88
N LYS A 49 5.84 -4.80 3.11
CA LYS A 49 6.28 -6.07 3.68
C LYS A 49 5.13 -7.07 3.75
N GLU A 50 3.96 -6.66 4.25
CA GLU A 50 2.75 -7.49 4.29
C GLU A 50 2.25 -7.87 2.89
N SER A 51 2.31 -6.94 1.92
CA SER A 51 1.92 -7.22 0.53
C SER A 51 2.84 -8.24 -0.15
N LEU A 52 4.15 -8.17 0.11
CA LEU A 52 5.13 -9.14 -0.37
C LEU A 52 4.96 -10.48 0.35
N ASP A 53 4.79 -10.47 1.67
CA ASP A 53 4.57 -11.68 2.46
C ASP A 53 3.28 -12.41 2.02
N ARG A 54 2.19 -11.68 1.80
CA ARG A 54 0.94 -12.22 1.25
C ARG A 54 1.12 -12.87 -0.12
N ARG A 55 2.02 -12.33 -0.96
CA ARG A 55 2.27 -12.84 -2.31
C ARG A 55 3.22 -14.03 -2.35
N TYR A 56 4.25 -14.02 -1.50
CA TYR A 56 5.37 -14.95 -1.61
C TYR A 56 5.43 -15.98 -0.47
N ASN A 57 4.88 -15.68 0.71
CA ASN A 57 4.99 -16.53 1.90
C ASN A 57 3.69 -17.25 2.31
N SER A 58 2.57 -17.09 1.60
CA SER A 58 1.35 -17.93 1.64
C SER A 58 0.97 -18.59 2.99
N GLY A 59 1.19 -17.92 4.12
CA GLY A 59 1.09 -18.51 5.45
C GLY A 59 0.07 -17.84 6.37
N GLY A 60 -0.56 -16.75 5.92
CA GLY A 60 -1.52 -16.03 6.75
C GLY A 60 -2.35 -15.06 5.93
N PHE A 61 -3.50 -15.53 5.45
CA PHE A 61 -4.56 -14.65 4.93
C PHE A 61 -5.17 -13.85 6.09
N LYS A 62 -4.51 -12.78 6.54
CA LYS A 62 -5.24 -11.66 7.16
C LYS A 62 -5.86 -10.87 6.02
N LYS A 63 -7.03 -11.34 5.57
CA LYS A 63 -7.92 -10.53 4.72
C LYS A 63 -8.45 -9.43 5.62
N CYS A 64 -8.05 -8.19 5.36
CA CYS A 64 -8.81 -7.06 5.85
C CYS A 64 -9.95 -6.90 4.84
N CYS A 65 -11.16 -7.29 5.29
CA CYS A 65 -12.33 -7.66 4.50
C CYS A 65 -12.16 -8.98 3.72
#